data_AF-A0AAW7CIR9-F1
#
_entry.id   AF-A0AAW7CIR9-F1
#
_cell.length_a   1.000
_cell.length_b   1.000
_cell.length_c   1.000
_cell.angle_alpha   90.00
_cell.angle_beta   90.00
_cell.angle_gamma   90.00
#
_symmetry.space_group_name_H-M   'P 1'
#
loop_
_entity.id
_entity.type
_entity.pdbx_description
1 polymer ?
#
loop_
_entity_poly.entity_id
_entity_poly.type
_entity_poly.pdbx_seq_one_letter_code
_entity_poly.pdbx_strand_id
1 'polypeptide(L)'
;MKTYTRDATTRNATSGVFERITSSIGNKFSQLANIVASIKNSTETFFVGSEAKRQQNINKICGELILRISTKIKDDEYEILDAKKLNNIGRISAKLTHKILTNEVAKLVCLIKNELLNQADNFLSITEGHPDKSVNIMLATLYQVDQQVDEDIKSNTNFGYGSLLKLQISEVINNKFIIQNNNPMMKKHDMITLLKDINKRYQEEIELLKGNASDKINSKL
;
A
#
# COMPACT_ATOMS: atom_id res chain seq x y z
N MET A 1 71.67 -6.85 -58.35
CA MET A 1 70.21 -6.90 -58.12
C MET A 1 69.98 -7.13 -56.62
N LYS A 2 69.68 -6.07 -55.85
CA LYS A 2 69.37 -6.17 -54.41
C LYS A 2 67.87 -6.25 -54.26
N THR A 3 67.35 -7.40 -53.87
CA THR A 3 65.94 -7.61 -53.52
C THR A 3 65.71 -7.06 -52.11
N TYR A 4 64.90 -6.01 -52.01
CA TYR A 4 64.34 -5.54 -50.73
C TYR A 4 63.17 -6.45 -50.36
N THR A 5 63.34 -7.29 -49.35
CA THR A 5 62.24 -7.97 -48.67
C THR A 5 61.49 -6.94 -47.84
N ARG A 6 60.26 -6.61 -48.25
CA ARG A 6 59.34 -5.79 -47.45
C ARG A 6 58.89 -6.59 -46.23
N ASP A 7 58.99 -5.92 -45.09
CA ASP A 7 58.75 -6.38 -43.73
C ASP A 7 57.32 -6.93 -43.54
N ALA A 8 57.17 -8.26 -43.61
CA ALA A 8 55.93 -8.97 -43.27
C ALA A 8 55.67 -9.00 -41.76
N THR A 9 56.69 -8.70 -40.96
CA THR A 9 56.67 -8.73 -39.49
C THR A 9 55.80 -7.61 -38.90
N THR A 10 55.79 -6.43 -39.54
CA THR A 10 55.02 -5.27 -39.07
C THR A 10 53.51 -5.43 -39.20
N ARG A 11 52.99 -6.12 -40.24
CA ARG A 11 51.53 -6.30 -40.45
C ARG A 11 50.88 -7.22 -39.42
N ASN A 12 51.55 -8.32 -39.06
CA ASN A 12 51.05 -9.27 -38.07
C ASN A 12 51.05 -8.69 -36.65
N ALA A 13 52.05 -7.87 -36.31
CA ALA A 13 52.12 -7.19 -35.03
C ALA A 13 50.98 -6.17 -34.85
N THR A 14 50.67 -5.37 -35.87
CA THR A 14 49.54 -4.42 -35.84
C THR A 14 48.18 -5.11 -35.76
N SER A 15 47.99 -6.25 -36.42
CA SER A 15 46.75 -7.03 -36.36
C SER A 15 46.47 -7.55 -34.95
N GLY A 16 47.49 -8.11 -34.28
CA GLY A 16 47.36 -8.62 -32.92
C GLY A 16 47.12 -7.54 -31.87
N VAL A 17 47.63 -6.32 -32.08
CA VAL A 17 47.34 -5.17 -31.19
C VAL A 17 45.89 -4.72 -31.36
N PHE A 18 45.38 -4.66 -32.59
CA PHE A 18 44.00 -4.25 -32.86
C PHE A 18 42.97 -5.25 -32.31
N GLU A 19 43.24 -6.55 -32.43
CA GLU A 19 42.41 -7.60 -31.80
C GLU A 19 42.40 -7.49 -30.28
N ARG A 20 43.55 -7.23 -29.64
CA ARG A 20 43.63 -7.01 -28.19
C ARG A 20 42.86 -5.77 -27.74
N ILE A 21 42.96 -4.68 -28.49
CA ILE A 21 42.20 -3.45 -28.21
C ILE A 21 40.70 -3.71 -28.34
N THR A 22 40.27 -4.37 -29.41
CA THR A 22 38.85 -4.68 -29.69
C THR A 22 38.28 -5.63 -28.62
N SER A 23 39.04 -6.66 -28.24
CA SER A 23 38.72 -7.56 -27.13
C SER A 23 38.58 -6.81 -25.80
N SER A 24 39.53 -5.92 -25.48
CA SER A 24 39.49 -5.11 -24.26
C SER A 24 38.27 -4.19 -24.23
N ILE A 25 37.95 -3.54 -25.35
CA ILE A 25 36.78 -2.67 -25.50
C ILE A 25 35.49 -3.47 -25.34
N GLY A 26 35.37 -4.63 -26.00
CA GLY A 26 34.22 -5.52 -25.88
C GLY A 26 33.99 -5.97 -24.43
N ASN A 27 35.06 -6.35 -23.71
CA ASN A 27 34.97 -6.72 -22.30
C ASN A 27 34.51 -5.55 -21.42
N LYS A 28 35.00 -4.33 -21.66
CA LYS A 28 34.56 -3.14 -20.93
C LYS A 28 33.09 -2.81 -21.18
N PHE A 29 32.61 -2.95 -22.41
CA PHE A 29 31.19 -2.75 -22.72
C PHE A 29 30.30 -3.79 -22.05
N SER A 30 30.71 -5.06 -22.03
CA SER A 30 29.99 -6.12 -21.31
C SER A 30 29.95 -5.85 -19.79
N GLN A 31 31.06 -5.38 -19.21
CA GLN A 31 31.10 -4.97 -17.80
C GLN A 31 30.14 -3.80 -17.53
N LEU A 32 30.13 -2.79 -18.39
CA LEU A 32 29.22 -1.65 -18.27
C LEU A 32 27.75 -2.07 -18.37
N ALA A 33 27.41 -2.94 -19.33
CA ALA A 33 26.05 -3.49 -19.48
C ALA A 33 25.60 -4.23 -18.22
N ASN A 34 26.50 -5.04 -17.62
CA ASN A 34 26.22 -5.75 -16.37
C ASN A 34 26.01 -4.79 -15.19
N ILE A 35 26.80 -3.72 -15.08
CA ILE A 35 26.63 -2.69 -14.05
C ILE A 35 25.29 -1.97 -14.22
N VAL A 36 24.93 -1.57 -15.44
CA VAL A 36 23.65 -0.90 -15.72
C VAL A 36 22.46 -1.80 -15.38
N ALA A 37 22.52 -3.10 -15.75
CA ALA A 37 21.49 -4.06 -15.38
C ALA A 37 21.39 -4.24 -13.85
N SER A 38 22.52 -4.32 -13.15
CA SER A 38 22.55 -4.44 -11.69
C SER A 38 21.95 -3.21 -10.99
N ILE A 39 22.27 -2.00 -11.46
CA ILE A 39 21.70 -0.74 -10.94
C ILE A 39 20.20 -0.70 -11.19
N LYS A 40 19.75 -1.04 -12.40
CA LYS A 40 18.33 -1.11 -12.74
C LYS A 40 17.58 -2.08 -11.82
N ASN A 41 18.07 -3.30 -11.67
CA ASN A 41 17.45 -4.31 -10.83
C ASN A 41 17.45 -3.92 -9.34
N SER A 42 18.51 -3.27 -8.86
CA SER A 42 18.59 -2.77 -7.48
C SER A 42 17.59 -1.64 -7.24
N THR A 43 17.40 -0.77 -8.24
CA THR A 43 16.44 0.34 -8.20
C THR A 43 15.00 -0.17 -8.23
N GLU A 44 14.68 -1.10 -9.12
CA GLU A 44 13.36 -1.78 -9.14
C GLU A 44 13.10 -2.52 -7.83
N THR A 45 14.07 -3.27 -7.30
CA THR A 45 13.93 -3.95 -6.00
C THR A 45 13.71 -2.97 -4.85
N PHE A 46 14.40 -1.83 -4.87
CA PHE A 46 14.24 -0.79 -3.85
C PHE A 46 12.86 -0.13 -3.91
N PHE A 47 12.39 0.27 -5.09
CA PHE A 47 11.12 0.98 -5.25
C PHE A 47 9.92 0.04 -5.30
N VAL A 48 9.89 -0.96 -6.20
CA VAL A 48 8.80 -1.94 -6.34
C VAL A 48 8.69 -2.84 -5.11
N GLY A 49 9.84 -3.24 -4.54
CA GLY A 49 9.86 -3.97 -3.28
C GLY A 49 9.31 -3.14 -2.12
N SER A 50 9.57 -1.83 -2.07
CA SER A 50 9.02 -0.96 -1.02
C SER A 50 7.52 -0.72 -1.17
N GLU A 51 7.02 -0.56 -2.40
CA GLU A 51 5.59 -0.35 -2.68
C GLU A 51 4.79 -1.62 -2.37
N ALA A 52 5.21 -2.76 -2.92
CA ALA A 52 4.57 -4.05 -2.64
C ALA A 52 4.59 -4.37 -1.13
N LYS A 53 5.67 -4.01 -0.43
CA LYS A 53 5.76 -4.20 1.02
C LYS A 53 4.86 -3.24 1.79
N ARG A 54 4.81 -1.97 1.40
CA ARG A 54 3.83 -1.01 1.95
C ARG A 54 2.43 -1.56 1.76
N GLN A 55 2.15 -2.16 0.60
CA GLN A 55 0.85 -2.73 0.33
C GLN A 55 0.50 -3.95 1.17
N GLN A 56 1.44 -4.86 1.34
CA GLN A 56 1.28 -5.95 2.29
C GLN A 56 1.02 -5.45 3.70
N ASN A 57 1.60 -4.32 4.08
CA ASN A 57 1.42 -3.72 5.40
C ASN A 57 0.07 -3.02 5.53
N ILE A 58 -0.42 -2.33 4.50
CA ILE A 58 -1.78 -1.80 4.42
C ILE A 58 -2.79 -2.92 4.63
N ASN A 59 -2.69 -4.00 3.84
CA ASN A 59 -3.58 -5.15 3.92
C ASN A 59 -3.58 -5.79 5.31
N LYS A 60 -2.41 -5.90 5.95
CA LYS A 60 -2.31 -6.43 7.33
C LYS A 60 -2.96 -5.53 8.35
N ILE A 61 -2.72 -4.21 8.28
CA ILE A 61 -3.32 -3.23 9.20
C ILE A 61 -4.84 -3.25 9.06
N CYS A 62 -5.34 -3.30 7.82
CA CYS A 62 -6.77 -3.39 7.54
C CYS A 62 -7.38 -4.68 8.11
N GLY A 63 -6.77 -5.84 7.82
CA GLY A 63 -7.25 -7.13 8.34
C GLY A 63 -7.27 -7.20 9.87
N GLU A 64 -6.21 -6.72 10.52
CA GLU A 64 -6.13 -6.65 12.00
C GLU A 64 -7.18 -5.70 12.59
N LEU A 65 -7.36 -4.52 12.00
CA LEU A 65 -8.38 -3.57 12.45
C LEU A 65 -9.79 -4.17 12.34
N ILE A 66 -10.12 -4.72 11.18
CA ILE A 66 -11.43 -5.34 10.91
C ILE A 66 -11.70 -6.50 11.87
N LEU A 67 -10.70 -7.35 12.08
CA LEU A 67 -10.81 -8.44 13.02
C LEU A 67 -11.15 -7.91 14.42
N ARG A 68 -10.40 -6.92 14.92
CA ARG A 68 -10.58 -6.40 16.27
C ARG A 68 -11.91 -5.72 16.50
N ILE A 69 -12.36 -4.88 15.57
CA ILE A 69 -13.67 -4.24 15.68
C ILE A 69 -14.81 -5.27 15.55
N SER A 70 -14.58 -6.39 14.86
CA SER A 70 -15.56 -7.48 14.75
C SER A 70 -15.55 -8.44 15.95
N THR A 71 -14.52 -8.42 16.79
CA THR A 71 -14.35 -9.37 17.90
C THR A 71 -14.73 -8.74 19.22
N LYS A 72 -15.54 -9.45 20.01
CA LYS A 72 -15.83 -9.07 21.40
C LYS A 72 -14.62 -9.34 22.30
N ILE A 73 -14.36 -8.44 23.25
CA ILE A 73 -13.41 -8.59 24.34
C ILE A 73 -14.01 -9.46 25.47
N LYS A 74 -13.24 -9.69 26.55
CA LYS A 74 -13.79 -10.32 27.77
C LYS A 74 -14.98 -9.49 28.25
N ASP A 75 -16.06 -10.17 28.62
CA ASP A 75 -17.35 -9.62 29.08
C ASP A 75 -18.32 -9.17 27.97
N ASP A 76 -18.22 -9.74 26.76
CA ASP A 76 -19.14 -9.54 25.62
C ASP A 76 -19.18 -8.12 25.02
N GLU A 77 -18.34 -7.20 25.51
CA GLU A 77 -18.18 -5.84 24.99
C GLU A 77 -17.26 -5.82 23.75
N TYR A 78 -17.36 -4.82 22.89
CA TYR A 78 -16.43 -4.60 21.78
C TYR A 78 -15.28 -3.68 22.22
N GLU A 79 -14.12 -3.72 21.53
CA GLU A 79 -13.06 -2.74 21.78
C GLU A 79 -13.56 -1.33 21.42
N ILE A 80 -13.72 -0.47 22.44
CA ILE A 80 -14.23 0.88 22.26
C ILE A 80 -13.15 1.77 21.62
N LEU A 81 -13.48 2.34 20.45
CA LEU A 81 -12.64 3.32 19.76
C LEU A 81 -12.54 4.65 20.53
N ASP A 82 -11.32 5.03 20.89
CA ASP A 82 -11.02 6.31 21.54
C ASP A 82 -10.61 7.37 20.52
N ALA A 83 -11.53 8.28 20.20
CA ALA A 83 -11.30 9.33 19.23
C ALA A 83 -10.21 10.34 19.65
N LYS A 84 -9.92 10.49 20.96
CA LYS A 84 -8.84 11.40 21.43
C LYS A 84 -7.45 10.92 21.02
N LYS A 85 -7.29 9.62 20.72
CA LYS A 85 -6.02 9.01 20.30
C LYS A 85 -5.79 9.07 18.78
N LEU A 86 -6.72 9.65 18.01
CA LEU A 86 -6.65 9.75 16.53
C LEU A 86 -5.79 10.91 16.01
N ASN A 87 -5.26 11.77 16.90
CA ASN A 87 -4.44 12.94 16.55
C ASN A 87 -2.97 12.60 16.27
N ASN A 88 -2.60 11.32 16.24
CA ASN A 88 -1.22 10.92 15.97
C ASN A 88 -0.87 11.14 14.48
N ILE A 89 0.38 11.55 14.20
CA ILE A 89 0.86 11.73 12.83
C ILE A 89 1.76 10.54 12.53
N GLY A 90 1.40 9.74 11.53
CA GLY A 90 2.14 8.54 11.16
C GLY A 90 1.75 8.02 9.79
N ARG A 91 2.68 7.33 9.12
CA ARG A 91 2.49 6.69 7.82
C ARG A 91 2.71 5.19 7.91
N ILE A 92 2.10 4.44 7.01
CA ILE A 92 2.34 2.99 6.93
C ILE A 92 3.70 2.77 6.27
N SER A 93 4.67 2.31 7.06
CA SER A 93 6.03 2.10 6.58
C SER A 93 6.15 0.80 5.78
N ALA A 94 6.89 0.84 4.67
CA ALA A 94 7.33 -0.37 3.97
C ALA A 94 8.22 -1.27 4.85
N LYS A 95 8.88 -0.71 5.88
CA LYS A 95 9.70 -1.47 6.84
C LYS A 95 8.89 -2.04 8.01
N LEU A 96 7.59 -1.73 8.11
CA LEU A 96 6.74 -2.27 9.15
C LEU A 96 6.68 -3.79 9.00
N THR A 97 7.09 -4.52 10.04
CA THR A 97 6.97 -5.97 10.11
C THR A 97 6.03 -6.31 11.27
N HIS A 98 5.21 -7.35 11.09
CA HIS A 98 4.07 -7.70 11.95
C HIS A 98 4.38 -7.95 13.45
N LYS A 99 5.65 -7.96 13.87
CA LYS A 99 6.05 -8.06 15.28
C LYS A 99 5.84 -6.76 16.06
N ILE A 100 5.51 -5.65 15.40
CA ILE A 100 5.33 -4.32 16.00
C ILE A 100 4.03 -3.66 15.48
N LEU A 101 2.93 -4.42 15.41
CA LEU A 101 1.61 -3.81 15.24
C LEU A 101 1.07 -3.45 16.62
N THR A 102 0.60 -2.22 16.78
CA THR A 102 0.01 -1.75 18.03
C THR A 102 -1.27 -2.52 18.35
N ASN A 103 -1.52 -2.75 19.64
CA ASN A 103 -2.77 -3.36 20.09
C ASN A 103 -3.95 -2.37 20.10
N GLU A 104 -3.69 -1.07 19.96
CA GLU A 104 -4.72 -0.03 20.07
C GLU A 104 -5.45 0.20 18.74
N VAL A 105 -6.74 -0.11 18.69
CA VAL A 105 -7.59 0.08 17.49
C VAL A 105 -7.57 1.52 16.96
N ALA A 106 -7.60 2.52 17.85
CA ALA A 106 -7.52 3.94 17.45
C ALA A 106 -6.23 4.26 16.68
N LYS A 107 -5.09 3.65 17.03
CA LYS A 107 -3.84 3.86 16.29
C LYS A 107 -3.89 3.22 14.91
N LEU A 108 -4.55 2.06 14.75
CA LEU A 108 -4.72 1.43 13.43
C LEU A 108 -5.59 2.30 12.51
N VAL A 109 -6.71 2.84 13.02
CA VAL A 109 -7.55 3.80 12.27
C VAL A 109 -6.74 5.03 11.87
N CYS A 110 -5.94 5.57 12.78
CA CYS A 110 -5.10 6.73 12.53
C CYS A 110 -4.07 6.49 11.41
N LEU A 111 -3.43 5.31 11.37
CA LEU A 111 -2.51 4.93 10.30
C LEU A 111 -3.21 4.87 8.93
N ILE A 112 -4.40 4.24 8.87
CA ILE A 112 -5.19 4.17 7.63
C ILE A 112 -5.60 5.56 7.17
N LYS A 113 -6.14 6.37 8.08
CA LYS A 113 -6.54 7.77 7.83
C LYS A 113 -5.41 8.55 7.18
N ASN A 114 -4.24 8.54 7.82
CA ASN A 114 -3.10 9.31 7.36
C ASN A 114 -2.55 8.77 6.04
N GLU A 115 -2.56 7.46 5.82
CA GLU A 115 -2.14 6.86 4.55
C GLU A 115 -3.06 7.30 3.40
N LEU A 116 -4.38 7.38 3.63
CA LEU A 116 -5.34 7.91 2.66
C LEU A 116 -5.10 9.39 2.34
N LEU A 117 -4.89 10.23 3.36
CA LEU A 117 -4.58 11.65 3.17
C LEU A 117 -3.30 11.89 2.34
N ASN A 118 -2.39 10.92 2.37
CA ASN A 118 -1.10 10.98 1.69
C ASN A 118 -1.11 10.43 0.27
N GLN A 119 -2.23 9.90 -0.23
CA GLN A 119 -2.33 9.42 -1.61
C GLN A 119 -2.08 10.56 -2.61
N ALA A 120 -1.28 10.30 -3.64
CA ALA A 120 -1.02 11.29 -4.68
C ALA A 120 -2.24 11.46 -5.59
N ASP A 121 -2.88 10.35 -5.96
CA ASP A 121 -4.15 10.35 -6.66
C ASP A 121 -5.29 10.62 -5.67
N ASN A 122 -6.17 11.53 -6.05
CA ASN A 122 -7.34 11.90 -5.27
C ASN A 122 -8.65 11.63 -6.02
N PHE A 123 -8.64 10.99 -7.17
CA PHE A 123 -9.85 10.66 -7.89
C PHE A 123 -10.51 9.41 -7.31
N LEU A 124 -11.81 9.50 -7.07
CA LEU A 124 -12.62 8.38 -6.60
C LEU A 124 -13.85 8.23 -7.47
N SER A 125 -13.89 7.17 -8.27
CA SER A 125 -15.05 6.86 -9.12
C SER A 125 -16.17 6.26 -8.28
N ILE A 126 -17.41 6.72 -8.48
CA ILE A 126 -18.57 6.11 -7.83
C ILE A 126 -18.74 4.65 -8.27
N THR A 127 -18.46 4.34 -9.54
CA THR A 127 -18.70 3.02 -10.13
C THR A 127 -17.50 2.09 -10.03
N GLU A 128 -16.27 2.61 -9.99
CA GLU A 128 -15.04 1.83 -10.05
C GLU A 128 -14.19 1.94 -8.77
N GLY A 129 -14.50 2.91 -7.91
CA GLY A 129 -13.67 3.21 -6.74
C GLY A 129 -12.38 3.93 -7.16
N HIS A 130 -11.33 3.74 -6.39
CA HIS A 130 -10.01 4.28 -6.64
C HIS A 130 -9.22 3.31 -7.55
N PRO A 131 -8.35 3.79 -8.46
CA PRO A 131 -7.55 2.89 -9.32
C PRO A 131 -6.59 2.00 -8.52
N ASP A 132 -6.06 2.51 -7.41
CA ASP A 132 -5.32 1.70 -6.46
C ASP A 132 -6.26 0.88 -5.55
N LYS A 133 -6.24 -0.45 -5.74
CA LYS A 133 -6.99 -1.45 -4.94
C LYS A 133 -6.79 -1.26 -3.43
N SER A 134 -5.61 -0.83 -3.05
CA SER A 134 -5.16 -0.59 -1.68
C SER A 134 -5.97 0.48 -0.98
N VAL A 135 -6.25 1.55 -1.72
CA VAL A 135 -7.08 2.67 -1.28
C VAL A 135 -8.51 2.17 -1.09
N ASN A 136 -9.03 1.36 -2.00
CA ASN A 136 -10.37 0.78 -1.84
C ASN A 136 -10.48 -0.12 -0.61
N ILE A 137 -9.47 -0.94 -0.32
CA ILE A 137 -9.43 -1.76 0.91
C ILE A 137 -9.44 -0.88 2.16
N MET A 138 -8.65 0.21 2.17
CA MET A 138 -8.65 1.17 3.28
C MET A 138 -10.01 1.87 3.45
N LEU A 139 -10.64 2.30 2.36
CA LEU A 139 -11.97 2.92 2.36
C LEU A 139 -13.04 1.96 2.86
N ALA A 140 -13.02 0.70 2.40
CA ALA A 140 -13.94 -0.33 2.88
C ALA A 140 -13.72 -0.66 4.36
N THR A 141 -12.46 -0.67 4.81
CA THR A 141 -12.13 -0.84 6.23
C THR A 141 -12.71 0.29 7.07
N LEU A 142 -12.60 1.55 6.62
CA LEU A 142 -13.22 2.69 7.32
C LEU A 142 -14.75 2.61 7.33
N TYR A 143 -15.38 2.04 6.30
CA TYR A 143 -16.82 1.77 6.32
C TYR A 143 -17.20 0.78 7.43
N GLN A 144 -16.44 -0.29 7.63
CA GLN A 144 -16.74 -1.24 8.71
C GLN A 144 -16.56 -0.61 10.10
N VAL A 145 -15.58 0.28 10.25
CA VAL A 145 -15.44 1.11 11.47
C VAL A 145 -16.67 2.00 11.65
N ASP A 146 -17.14 2.66 10.60
CA ASP A 146 -18.36 3.49 10.64
C ASP A 146 -19.59 2.68 11.09
N GLN A 147 -19.74 1.46 10.59
CA GLN A 147 -20.84 0.56 10.96
C GLN A 147 -20.77 0.13 12.43
N GLN A 148 -19.60 -0.26 12.94
CA GLN A 148 -19.44 -0.63 14.34
C GLN A 148 -19.78 0.55 15.26
N VAL A 149 -19.31 1.75 14.89
CA VAL A 149 -19.58 2.97 15.65
C VAL A 149 -21.08 3.30 15.67
N ASP A 150 -21.81 3.04 14.59
CA ASP A 150 -23.27 3.19 14.58
C ASP A 150 -23.98 2.26 15.57
N GLU A 151 -23.47 1.05 15.76
CA GLU A 151 -23.99 0.11 16.76
C GLU A 151 -23.70 0.58 18.19
N ASP A 152 -22.49 1.10 18.43
CA ASP A 152 -22.09 1.68 19.73
C ASP A 152 -22.89 2.95 20.08
N ILE A 153 -23.21 3.78 19.09
CA ILE A 153 -24.04 4.98 19.25
C ILE A 153 -25.48 4.58 19.62
N LYS A 154 -26.06 3.59 18.92
CA LYS A 154 -27.42 3.09 19.19
C LYS A 154 -27.56 2.48 20.57
N SER A 155 -26.51 1.84 21.06
CA SER A 155 -26.45 1.24 22.41
C SER A 155 -26.06 2.25 23.50
N ASN A 156 -25.77 3.51 23.13
CA ASN A 156 -25.39 4.61 24.01
C ASN A 156 -24.11 4.37 24.84
N THR A 157 -23.29 3.40 24.45
CA THR A 157 -22.05 3.01 25.15
C THR A 157 -20.89 3.96 24.87
N ASN A 158 -20.96 4.73 23.77
CA ASN A 158 -19.87 5.63 23.38
C ASN A 158 -20.30 6.81 22.49
N PHE A 159 -21.51 7.34 22.68
CA PHE A 159 -22.16 8.30 21.76
C PHE A 159 -21.27 9.48 21.30
N GLY A 160 -20.62 10.17 22.26
CA GLY A 160 -19.83 11.36 21.97
C GLY A 160 -18.57 11.07 21.16
N TYR A 161 -17.82 10.02 21.51
CA TYR A 161 -16.61 9.65 20.78
C TYR A 161 -16.90 8.96 19.46
N GLY A 162 -17.96 8.14 19.41
CA GLY A 162 -18.45 7.54 18.18
C GLY A 162 -18.81 8.61 17.15
N SER A 163 -19.62 9.60 17.56
CA SER A 163 -20.01 10.71 16.67
C SER A 163 -18.81 11.49 16.14
N LEU A 164 -17.80 11.74 16.97
CA LEU A 164 -16.57 12.42 16.55
C LEU A 164 -15.77 11.58 15.54
N LEU A 165 -15.68 10.27 15.73
CA LEU A 165 -14.98 9.38 14.81
C LEU A 165 -15.68 9.32 13.44
N LYS A 166 -17.02 9.24 13.40
CA LYS A 166 -17.79 9.33 12.14
C LYS A 166 -17.48 10.62 11.38
N LEU A 167 -17.47 11.75 12.09
CA LEU A 167 -17.10 13.04 11.51
C LEU A 167 -15.69 13.01 10.91
N GLN A 168 -14.70 12.49 11.64
CA GLN A 168 -13.33 12.40 11.14
C GLN A 168 -13.19 11.49 9.92
N ILE A 169 -13.88 10.34 9.87
CA ILE A 169 -13.89 9.46 8.69
C ILE A 169 -14.49 10.19 7.50
N SER A 170 -15.62 10.90 7.71
CA SER A 170 -16.27 11.70 6.68
C SER A 170 -15.39 12.82 6.15
N GLU A 171 -14.75 13.59 7.04
CA GLU A 171 -13.85 14.68 6.69
C GLU A 171 -12.67 14.21 5.86
N VAL A 172 -12.05 13.09 6.22
CA VAL A 172 -10.89 12.54 5.49
C VAL A 172 -11.27 12.27 4.05
N ILE A 173 -12.44 11.68 3.81
CA ILE A 173 -12.85 11.30 2.47
C ILE A 173 -13.30 12.52 1.67
N ASN A 174 -14.13 13.38 2.25
CA ASN A 174 -14.65 14.58 1.59
C ASN A 174 -13.56 15.61 1.27
N ASN A 175 -12.57 15.75 2.15
CA ASN A 175 -11.49 16.71 1.95
C ASN A 175 -10.39 16.16 1.04
N LYS A 176 -10.19 14.85 1.02
CA LYS A 176 -9.12 14.24 0.23
C LYS A 176 -9.54 13.94 -1.19
N PHE A 177 -10.72 13.35 -1.41
CA PHE A 177 -11.07 12.73 -2.69
C PHE A 177 -12.05 13.59 -3.50
N ILE A 178 -11.77 13.70 -4.79
CA ILE A 178 -12.66 14.25 -5.81
C ILE A 178 -13.51 13.10 -6.33
N ILE A 179 -14.79 13.11 -5.94
CA ILE A 179 -15.74 12.07 -6.35
C ILE A 179 -16.19 12.33 -7.79
N GLN A 180 -15.84 11.41 -8.69
CA GLN A 180 -16.24 11.46 -10.09
C GLN A 180 -17.48 10.61 -10.33
N ASN A 181 -18.50 11.23 -10.92
CA ASN A 181 -19.67 10.53 -11.41
C ASN A 181 -19.65 10.48 -12.94
N ASN A 182 -19.16 9.37 -13.48
CA ASN A 182 -19.11 9.16 -14.92
C ASN A 182 -20.48 8.71 -15.48
N ASN A 183 -21.48 8.49 -14.62
CA ASN A 183 -22.83 8.13 -15.01
C ASN A 183 -23.83 9.25 -14.62
N PRO A 184 -24.24 10.12 -15.56
CA PRO A 184 -25.14 11.23 -15.27
C PRO A 184 -26.55 10.79 -14.78
N MET A 185 -26.90 9.51 -14.92
CA MET A 185 -28.15 8.95 -14.40
C MET A 185 -28.05 8.46 -12.96
N MET A 186 -26.86 8.32 -12.39
CA MET A 186 -26.70 8.00 -10.97
C MET A 186 -26.89 9.27 -10.14
N LYS A 187 -27.79 9.21 -9.15
CA LYS A 187 -27.89 10.26 -8.12
C LYS A 187 -26.53 10.44 -7.46
N LYS A 188 -26.23 11.66 -7.00
CA LYS A 188 -25.04 11.93 -6.21
C LYS A 188 -25.03 10.98 -5.01
N HIS A 189 -24.09 10.04 -4.95
CA HIS A 189 -23.96 9.16 -3.79
C HIS A 189 -23.54 10.04 -2.60
N ASP A 190 -24.23 9.90 -1.48
CA ASP A 190 -23.63 10.35 -0.23
C ASP A 190 -22.40 9.47 0.06
N MET A 191 -21.47 10.03 0.83
CA MET A 191 -20.16 9.42 1.04
C MET A 191 -20.28 8.03 1.72
N ILE A 192 -21.28 7.83 2.58
CA ILE A 192 -21.54 6.54 3.23
C ILE A 192 -22.03 5.50 2.22
N THR A 193 -22.90 5.89 1.29
CA THR A 193 -23.37 4.99 0.22
C THR A 193 -22.21 4.60 -0.69
N LEU A 194 -21.33 5.54 -1.06
CA LEU A 194 -20.13 5.25 -1.83
C LEU A 194 -19.22 4.25 -1.10
N LEU A 195 -18.95 4.50 0.19
CA LEU A 195 -18.16 3.60 1.02
C LEU A 195 -18.78 2.20 1.12
N LYS A 196 -20.10 2.12 1.28
CA LYS A 196 -20.84 0.87 1.30
C LYS A 196 -20.68 0.08 0.00
N ASP A 197 -20.74 0.75 -1.14
CA ASP A 197 -20.59 0.10 -2.45
C ASP A 197 -19.14 -0.36 -2.70
N ILE A 198 -18.15 0.41 -2.24
CA ILE A 198 -16.75 -0.03 -2.22
C ILE A 198 -16.60 -1.26 -1.33
N ASN A 199 -17.12 -1.23 -0.10
CA ASN A 199 -17.06 -2.37 0.81
C ASN A 199 -17.71 -3.62 0.21
N LYS A 200 -18.88 -3.49 -0.41
CA LYS A 200 -19.56 -4.60 -1.08
C LYS A 200 -18.71 -5.22 -2.20
N ARG A 201 -18.00 -4.41 -2.98
CA ARG A 201 -17.14 -4.88 -4.07
C ARG A 201 -15.89 -5.62 -3.57
N TYR A 202 -15.36 -5.21 -2.42
CA TYR A 202 -14.13 -5.76 -1.84
C TYR A 202 -14.39 -6.72 -0.67
N GLN A 203 -15.64 -7.19 -0.51
CA GLN A 203 -16.04 -8.01 0.63
C GLN A 203 -15.22 -9.30 0.72
N GLU A 204 -15.00 -9.98 -0.41
CA GLU A 204 -14.22 -11.23 -0.45
C GLU A 204 -12.77 -11.01 0.00
N GLU A 205 -12.11 -9.95 -0.47
CA GLU A 205 -10.77 -9.61 0.00
C GLU A 205 -10.75 -9.25 1.48
N ILE A 206 -11.76 -8.53 1.96
CA ILE A 206 -11.84 -8.16 3.38
C ILE A 206 -11.97 -9.40 4.26
N GLU A 207 -12.83 -10.35 3.91
CA GLU A 207 -12.96 -11.61 4.66
C GLU A 207 -11.65 -12.42 4.62
N LEU A 208 -10.96 -12.43 3.47
CA LEU A 208 -9.64 -13.06 3.37
C LEU A 208 -8.61 -12.38 4.29
N LEU A 209 -8.59 -11.04 4.34
CA LEU A 209 -7.69 -10.29 5.22
C LEU A 209 -8.00 -10.53 6.70
N LYS A 210 -9.28 -10.61 7.06
CA LYS A 210 -9.76 -10.93 8.40
C LYS A 210 -9.34 -12.35 8.83
N GLY A 211 -9.53 -13.35 7.97
CA GLY A 211 -9.09 -14.72 8.21
C GLY A 211 -7.57 -14.81 8.43
N ASN A 212 -6.80 -14.15 7.57
CA ASN A 212 -5.33 -14.08 7.67
C ASN A 212 -4.81 -13.40 8.96
N ALA A 213 -5.61 -12.53 9.57
CA ALA A 213 -5.32 -11.93 10.87
C ALA A 213 -5.67 -12.91 12.01
N SER A 214 -6.82 -13.59 11.92
CA SER A 214 -7.31 -14.54 12.92
C SER A 214 -6.37 -15.74 13.10
N ASP A 215 -5.94 -16.36 12.00
CA ASP A 215 -5.05 -17.53 12.01
C ASP A 215 -3.71 -17.24 12.72
N LYS A 216 -3.29 -15.98 12.74
CA LYS A 216 -2.04 -15.56 13.39
C LYS A 216 -2.19 -15.31 14.88
N ILE A 217 -3.35 -14.83 15.34
CA ILE A 217 -3.63 -14.68 16.77
C ILE A 217 -3.63 -16.07 17.42
N ASN A 218 -4.26 -17.05 16.78
CA ASN A 218 -4.33 -18.42 17.27
C ASN A 218 -2.98 -19.17 17.21
N SER A 219 -2.06 -18.80 16.29
CA SER A 219 -0.72 -19.38 16.23
C SER A 219 0.27 -18.87 17.29
N LYS A 220 -0.11 -17.83 18.05
CA LYS A 220 0.70 -17.20 19.11
C LYS A 220 0.22 -17.54 20.53
N LEU A 221 -0.91 -18.24 20.65
CA LEU A 221 -1.43 -18.84 21.88
C LEU A 221 -0.98 -20.31 21.97
#